data_AF-A0A2J6H1Z1-F1
#
_entry.id   AF-A0A2J6H1Z1-F1
#
_cell.length_a   1.000
_cell.length_b   1.000
_cell.length_c   1.000
_cell.angle_alpha   90.00
_cell.angle_beta   90.00
_cell.angle_gamma   90.00
#
_symmetry.space_group_name_H-M   'P 1'
#
loop_
_entity.id
_entity.type
_entity.pdbx_description
1 polymer ?
#
loop_
_entity_poly.entity_id
_entity_poly.type
_entity_poly.pdbx_seq_one_letter_code
_entity_poly.pdbx_strand_id
1 'polypeptide(L)'
;MPEETKSAVYERQLIVFNISDEEFGFDINDVREIIKLVDITKIPDIEDYFKGIINLRGNVIGVIDLAKKLHMQEKEVDDKTRIIVVEVGEDQVGLLVDEVSEVLR
;
A
#
# COMPACT_ATOMS: atom_id res chain seq x y z
N MET A 1 18.94 -44.73 -7.95
CA MET A 1 18.76 -43.69 -6.92
C MET A 1 18.40 -42.41 -7.68
N PRO A 2 17.12 -42.02 -7.76
CA PRO A 2 16.74 -40.75 -8.38
C PRO A 2 16.93 -39.60 -7.40
N GLU A 3 17.35 -38.48 -7.95
CA GLU A 3 17.75 -37.24 -7.29
C GLU A 3 16.66 -36.66 -6.39
N GLU A 4 17.03 -36.30 -5.16
CA GLU A 4 16.22 -35.46 -4.28
C GLU A 4 16.22 -34.02 -4.82
N THR A 5 15.14 -33.63 -5.49
CA THR A 5 14.88 -32.23 -5.82
C THR A 5 14.66 -31.47 -4.51
N LYS A 6 15.67 -30.73 -4.06
CA LYS A 6 15.51 -29.70 -3.02
C LYS A 6 14.51 -28.67 -3.54
N SER A 7 13.28 -28.70 -3.04
CA SER A 7 12.36 -27.57 -3.15
C SER A 7 13.02 -26.37 -2.46
N ALA A 8 13.43 -25.37 -3.25
CA ALA A 8 13.78 -24.07 -2.70
C ALA A 8 12.51 -23.49 -2.07
N VAL A 9 12.50 -23.38 -0.74
CA VAL A 9 11.48 -22.61 -0.04
C VAL A 9 11.75 -21.14 -0.39
N TYR A 10 10.95 -20.59 -1.30
CA TYR A 10 10.93 -19.14 -1.51
C TYR A 10 10.19 -18.54 -0.31
N GLU A 11 10.94 -18.02 0.65
CA GLU A 11 10.42 -17.16 1.71
C GLU A 11 9.81 -15.92 1.06
N ARG A 12 8.47 -15.82 1.07
CA ARG A 12 7.76 -14.65 0.55
C ARG A 12 7.79 -13.59 1.63
N GLN A 13 8.44 -12.49 1.31
CA GLN A 13 8.47 -11.33 2.18
C GLN A 13 7.20 -10.50 1.95
N LEU A 14 6.46 -10.23 3.01
CA LEU A 14 5.20 -9.50 2.96
C LEU A 14 5.29 -8.25 3.82
N ILE A 15 4.85 -7.13 3.26
CA ILE A 15 4.60 -5.91 4.03
C ILE A 15 3.19 -6.00 4.58
N VAL A 16 3.09 -6.06 5.90
CA VAL A 16 1.82 -6.19 6.62
C VAL A 16 1.36 -4.81 7.08
N PHE A 17 0.09 -4.51 6.84
CA PHE A 17 -0.53 -3.25 7.19
C PHE A 17 -1.99 -3.47 7.60
N ASN A 18 -2.54 -2.50 8.31
CA ASN A 18 -3.89 -2.57 8.83
C ASN A 18 -4.80 -1.54 8.16
N ILE A 19 -6.05 -1.97 7.97
CA ILE A 19 -7.17 -1.12 7.56
C ILE A 19 -8.32 -1.48 8.48
N SER A 20 -8.85 -0.47 9.18
CA SER A 20 -9.78 -0.68 10.29
C SER A 20 -9.21 -1.73 11.26
N ASP A 21 -9.89 -2.85 11.45
CA ASP A 21 -9.51 -3.91 12.38
C ASP A 21 -9.07 -5.19 11.65
N GLU A 22 -8.79 -5.11 10.34
CA GLU A 22 -8.27 -6.22 9.56
C GLU A 22 -6.82 -5.99 9.13
N GLU A 23 -6.13 -7.09 8.87
CA GLU A 23 -4.73 -7.12 8.46
C GLU A 23 -4.63 -7.56 7.00
N PHE A 24 -3.85 -6.82 6.23
CA PHE A 24 -3.59 -7.06 4.81
C PHE A 24 -2.08 -7.14 4.55
N GLY A 25 -1.72 -7.68 3.39
CA GLY A 25 -0.33 -7.83 3.00
C GLY A 25 -0.10 -7.55 1.53
N PHE A 26 0.98 -6.85 1.22
CA PHE A 26 1.55 -6.77 -0.12
C PHE A 26 2.83 -7.61 -0.19
N ASP A 27 3.11 -8.21 -1.34
CA ASP A 27 4.44 -8.75 -1.60
C ASP A 27 5.46 -7.61 -1.56
N ILE A 28 6.59 -7.83 -0.90
CA ILE A 28 7.63 -6.80 -0.77
C ILE A 28 8.13 -6.32 -2.14
N ASN A 29 8.05 -7.17 -3.17
CA ASN A 29 8.52 -6.84 -4.50
C ASN A 29 7.61 -5.84 -5.21
N ASP A 30 6.33 -5.75 -4.82
CA ASP A 30 5.37 -4.81 -5.40
C ASP A 30 5.42 -3.43 -4.70
N VAL A 31 6.02 -3.36 -3.51
CA VAL A 31 6.12 -2.13 -2.72
C VAL A 31 7.45 -1.43 -2.98
N ARG A 32 7.38 -0.20 -3.47
CA ARG A 32 8.56 0.61 -3.73
C ARG A 32 9.05 1.36 -2.50
N GLU A 33 8.13 2.06 -1.83
CA GLU A 33 8.44 2.78 -0.59
C GLU A 33 7.18 3.02 0.24
N ILE A 34 7.37 3.24 1.54
CA ILE A 34 6.31 3.60 2.48
C ILE A 34 6.63 5.00 2.99
N ILE A 35 5.71 5.93 2.79
CA ILE A 35 5.88 7.32 3.20
C ILE A 35 4.82 7.70 4.24
N LYS A 36 5.11 8.74 5.01
CA LYS A 36 4.09 9.37 5.85
C LYS A 36 3.04 10.02 4.97
N LEU A 37 1.83 10.20 5.51
CA LEU A 37 0.83 11.04 4.85
C LEU A 37 1.42 12.44 4.61
N VAL A 38 1.28 12.90 3.37
CA VAL A 38 1.62 14.25 2.92
C VAL A 38 0.36 14.93 2.40
N ASP A 39 0.45 16.22 2.08
CA ASP A 39 -0.68 16.94 1.52
C ASP A 39 -1.12 16.32 0.18
N ILE A 40 -2.38 15.90 0.14
CA ILE A 40 -3.02 15.32 -1.04
C ILE A 40 -3.79 16.42 -1.77
N THR A 41 -3.45 16.64 -3.04
CA THR A 41 -4.20 17.55 -3.91
C THR A 41 -5.44 16.83 -4.41
N LYS A 42 -6.61 17.24 -3.90
CA LYS A 42 -7.90 16.66 -4.30
C LYS A 42 -8.19 16.97 -5.76
N ILE A 43 -8.73 15.99 -6.47
CA ILE A 43 -9.24 16.14 -7.82
C ILE A 43 -10.78 16.13 -7.73
N PRO A 44 -11.48 17.11 -8.35
CA PRO A 44 -12.94 17.18 -8.32
C PRO A 44 -13.59 16.09 -9.20
N ASP A 45 -14.85 15.77 -8.93
CA ASP A 45 -15.71 14.89 -9.75
C ASP A 45 -15.18 13.46 -9.95
N ILE A 46 -14.54 12.89 -8.93
CA ILE A 46 -14.04 11.51 -8.92
C ILE A 46 -14.68 10.70 -7.80
N GLU A 47 -14.52 9.39 -7.89
CA GLU A 47 -14.98 8.47 -6.85
C GLU A 47 -14.34 8.76 -5.49
N ASP A 48 -15.13 8.63 -4.42
CA ASP A 48 -14.74 9.02 -3.07
C ASP A 48 -13.52 8.26 -2.52
N TYR A 49 -13.24 7.06 -3.05
CA TYR A 49 -12.07 6.27 -2.70
C TYR A 49 -10.78 6.81 -3.32
N PHE A 50 -10.85 7.65 -4.34
CA PHE A 50 -9.69 8.32 -4.90
C PHE A 50 -9.48 9.62 -4.12
N LYS A 51 -8.43 9.67 -3.29
CA LYS A 51 -8.20 10.81 -2.39
C LYS A 51 -7.66 12.02 -3.14
N GLY A 52 -6.96 11.79 -4.24
CA GLY A 52 -6.34 12.84 -5.06
C GLY A 52 -4.95 12.42 -5.54
N ILE A 53 -4.06 13.38 -5.73
CA ILE A 53 -2.68 13.16 -6.16
C ILE A 53 -1.68 13.75 -5.17
N ILE A 54 -0.50 13.14 -5.11
CA ILE A 54 0.67 13.66 -4.40
C ILE A 54 1.83 13.83 -5.37
N ASN A 55 2.76 14.73 -5.02
CA ASN A 55 4.04 14.84 -5.73
C ASN A 55 5.11 14.14 -4.90
N LEU A 56 5.63 13.02 -5.42
CA LEU A 56 6.74 12.30 -4.81
C LEU A 56 7.98 12.43 -5.70
N ARG A 57 8.92 13.27 -5.27
CA ARG A 57 10.21 13.51 -5.96
C ARG A 57 10.07 13.88 -7.45
N GLY A 58 9.03 14.63 -7.80
CA GLY A 58 8.75 15.07 -9.17
C GLY A 58 7.78 14.16 -9.94
N ASN A 59 7.42 13.00 -9.39
CA ASN A 59 6.43 12.10 -9.97
C ASN A 59 5.05 12.39 -9.37
N VAL A 60 4.05 12.52 -10.23
CA VAL A 60 2.65 12.65 -9.81
C VAL A 60 2.09 11.27 -9.56
N ILE A 61 1.72 10.99 -8.31
CA ILE A 61 1.20 9.69 -7.89
C ILE A 61 -0.24 9.85 -7.45
N GLY A 62 -1.14 9.04 -8.01
CA GLY A 62 -2.53 8.95 -7.56
C GLY A 62 -2.62 8.23 -6.22
N VAL A 63 -3.43 8.76 -5.30
CA VAL A 63 -3.62 8.19 -3.96
C VAL A 63 -5.03 7.65 -3.82
N ILE A 64 -5.12 6.37 -3.48
CA ILE A 64 -6.36 5.65 -3.20
C ILE A 64 -6.47 5.43 -1.70
N ASP A 65 -7.63 5.76 -1.14
CA ASP A 65 -8.04 5.43 0.21
C ASP A 65 -8.52 3.97 0.24
N LEU A 66 -7.70 3.06 0.78
CA LEU A 66 -8.03 1.64 0.74
C LEU A 66 -9.22 1.28 1.63
N ALA A 67 -9.43 1.98 2.76
CA ALA A 67 -10.60 1.78 3.60
C ALA A 67 -11.87 2.01 2.79
N LYS A 68 -11.95 3.13 2.06
CA LYS A 68 -13.07 3.41 1.17
C LYS A 68 -13.17 2.43 0.01
N LYS A 69 -12.03 2.09 -0.62
CA LYS A 69 -12.01 1.18 -1.77
C LYS A 69 -12.50 -0.23 -1.44
N LEU A 70 -12.23 -0.70 -0.23
CA LEU A 70 -12.63 -2.01 0.28
C LEU A 70 -13.96 -1.95 1.05
N HIS A 71 -14.63 -0.80 1.10
CA HIS A 71 -15.88 -0.58 1.84
C HIS A 71 -15.76 -0.89 3.35
N MET A 72 -14.61 -0.58 3.93
CA MET A 72 -14.29 -0.74 5.34
C MET A 72 -14.53 0.55 6.12
N GLN A 73 -14.48 0.47 7.45
CA GLN A 73 -14.70 1.63 8.31
C GLN A 73 -13.50 2.59 8.27
N GLU A 74 -13.71 3.80 7.78
CA GLU A 74 -12.70 4.85 7.82
C GLU A 74 -12.32 5.19 9.26
N LYS A 75 -11.00 5.26 9.52
CA LYS A 75 -10.44 5.80 10.76
C LYS A 75 -10.01 7.25 10.54
N GLU A 76 -9.97 8.02 11.62
CA GLU A 76 -9.35 9.33 11.57
C GLU A 76 -7.86 9.18 11.29
N VAL A 77 -7.36 10.03 10.40
CA VAL A 77 -5.94 10.10 10.06
C VAL A 77 -5.12 10.50 11.29
N ASP A 78 -4.04 9.77 11.55
CA ASP A 78 -3.14 9.99 12.67
C ASP A 78 -1.66 9.87 12.27
N ASP A 79 -0.76 9.91 13.25
CA ASP A 79 0.69 9.79 13.06
C ASP A 79 1.14 8.39 12.59
N LYS A 80 0.25 7.39 12.62
CA LYS A 80 0.50 6.03 12.14
C LYS A 80 0.10 5.86 10.69
N THR A 81 -0.83 6.67 10.20
CA THR A 81 -1.30 6.66 8.81
C THR A 81 -0.14 6.76 7.82
N ARG A 82 -0.09 5.84 6.85
CA ARG A 82 0.96 5.78 5.82
C ARG A 82 0.36 5.74 4.42
N ILE A 83 1.17 6.14 3.45
CA ILE A 83 0.93 5.86 2.04
C ILE A 83 1.95 4.81 1.60
N ILE A 84 1.45 3.63 1.21
CA ILE A 84 2.26 2.58 0.59
C ILE A 84 2.30 2.87 -0.90
N VAL A 85 3.48 3.15 -1.44
CA VAL A 85 3.67 3.37 -2.88
C VAL A 85 3.99 2.05 -3.53
N VAL A 86 3.08 1.60 -4.40
CA VAL A 86 3.22 0.35 -5.17
C VAL A 86 3.43 0.66 -6.64
N GLU A 87 4.04 -0.30 -7.34
CA GLU A 87 4.23 -0.24 -8.79
C GLU A 87 3.24 -1.17 -9.48
N VAL A 88 2.52 -0.65 -10.47
CA VAL A 88 1.53 -1.40 -11.26
C VAL A 88 1.85 -1.20 -12.74
N GLY A 89 2.58 -2.14 -13.32
CA GLY A 89 3.11 -1.98 -14.67
C GLY A 89 4.18 -0.90 -14.71
N GLU A 90 3.98 0.17 -15.49
CA GLU A 90 4.88 1.32 -15.56
C GLU A 90 4.44 2.48 -14.64
N ASP A 91 3.26 2.36 -14.04
CA ASP A 91 2.65 3.41 -13.22
C ASP A 91 2.91 3.20 -11.72
N GLN A 92 2.88 4.30 -10.97
CA GLN A 92 2.96 4.28 -9.51
C GLN A 92 1.63 4.68 -8.90
N VAL A 93 1.22 3.95 -7.86
CA VAL A 93 -0.02 4.25 -7.12
C VAL A 93 0.29 4.29 -5.62
N GLY A 94 -0.23 5.32 -4.95
CA GLY A 94 -0.19 5.44 -3.50
C GLY A 94 -1.44 4.85 -2.87
N LEU A 95 -1.27 4.02 -1.86
CA LEU A 95 -2.34 3.37 -1.12
C LEU A 95 -2.33 3.88 0.32
N LEU A 96 -3.36 4.63 0.71
CA LEU A 96 -3.51 5.13 2.07
C LEU A 96 -4.00 4.00 2.98
N VAL A 97 -3.26 3.77 4.07
CA VAL A 97 -3.51 2.72 5.08
C VAL A 97 -3.38 3.31 6.48
N ASP A 98 -4.00 2.67 7.47
CA ASP A 98 -4.06 3.19 8.84
C ASP A 98 -2.71 3.03 9.56
N GLU A 99 -2.09 1.87 9.46
CA GLU A 99 -0.73 1.65 9.97
C GLU A 99 -0.02 0.54 9.20
N VAL A 100 1.31 0.61 9.17
CA VAL A 100 2.17 -0.47 8.69
C VAL A 100 2.78 -1.13 9.90
N SER A 101 2.50 -2.43 10.06
CA SER A 101 2.85 -3.20 11.24
C SER A 101 4.26 -3.77 11.12
N GLU A 102 4.46 -4.76 10.24
CA GLU A 102 5.72 -5.52 10.18
C GLU A 102 6.02 -6.03 8.77
N VAL A 103 7.27 -6.49 8.55
CA VAL A 103 7.66 -7.25 7.36
C VAL A 103 7.79 -8.72 7.76
N LEU A 104 6.86 -9.56 7.30
CA LEU A 104 6.93 -11.01 7.49
C LEU A 104 7.91 -11.63 6.49
N ARG A 105 8.59 -12.71 6.88
CA ARG A 105 9.56 -13.48 6.08
C ARG A 105 9.17 -14.95 6.05
#